data_AF-A0AA42MDK7-F1
#
_entry.id   AF-A0AA42MDK7-F1
#
_cell.length_a   1.000
_cell.length_b   1.000
_cell.length_c   1.000
_cell.angle_alpha   90.00
_cell.angle_beta   90.00
_cell.angle_gamma   90.00
#
_symmetry.space_group_name_H-M   'P 1'
#
loop_
_entity.id
_entity.type
_entity.pdbx_description
1 polymer ?
#
loop_
_entity_poly.entity_id
_entity_poly.type
_entity_poly.pdbx_seq_one_letter_code
_entity_poly.pdbx_strand_id
1 'polypeptide(L)'
;MTNNNKLVVKDNALIDASFNLSLIEQRIMLLAIVGARESSNLTSDTPIEVFVSDYVHQFKVDSNNAYGLLREAAKTLKRREFSYLDRYKGQEALTTANWVNKVTYVDSSGLIVLYLSNEVISLISR
;
A
#
# COMPACT_ATOMS: atom_id res chain seq x y z
N MET A 1 -27.44 4.97 -12.63
CA MET A 1 -26.31 5.40 -13.47
C MET A 1 -25.02 4.85 -12.86
N THR A 2 -24.51 3.81 -13.52
CA THR A 2 -23.19 3.15 -13.49
C THR A 2 -22.24 3.32 -12.27
N ASN A 3 -22.28 2.34 -11.36
CA ASN A 3 -21.19 2.04 -10.40
C ASN A 3 -19.82 1.86 -11.09
N ASN A 4 -19.81 1.42 -12.36
CA ASN A 4 -18.59 1.22 -13.14
C ASN A 4 -17.75 2.49 -13.30
N ASN A 5 -18.38 3.66 -13.43
CA ASN A 5 -17.63 4.90 -13.64
C ASN A 5 -16.95 5.37 -12.34
N LYS A 6 -17.55 5.08 -11.18
CA LYS A 6 -16.92 5.35 -9.88
C LYS A 6 -15.70 4.47 -9.64
N LEU A 7 -15.78 3.19 -10.00
CA LEU A 7 -14.64 2.26 -9.88
C LEU A 7 -13.48 2.71 -10.77
N VAL A 8 -13.75 3.03 -12.04
CA VAL A 8 -12.72 3.53 -12.98
C VAL A 8 -12.06 4.82 -12.48
N VAL A 9 -12.82 5.77 -11.92
CA VAL A 9 -12.25 7.01 -11.36
C VAL A 9 -11.39 6.74 -10.12
N LYS A 10 -11.81 5.81 -9.26
CA LYS A 10 -11.05 5.42 -8.05
C LYS A 10 -9.77 4.64 -8.38
N ASP A 11 -9.83 3.71 -9.34
CA ASP A 11 -8.68 2.94 -9.81
C ASP A 11 -7.62 3.87 -10.44
N ASN A 12 -8.06 4.84 -11.26
CA ASN A 12 -7.16 5.84 -11.84
C ASN A 12 -6.55 6.75 -10.76
N ALA A 13 -7.32 7.14 -9.74
CA ALA A 13 -6.79 7.94 -8.64
C ALA A 13 -5.72 7.19 -7.81
N LEU A 14 -5.84 5.87 -7.66
CA LEU A 14 -4.82 5.05 -7.00
C LEU A 14 -3.55 4.96 -7.85
N ILE A 15 -3.70 4.76 -9.15
CA ILE A 15 -2.60 4.76 -10.11
C ILE A 15 -1.89 6.12 -10.06
N ASP A 16 -2.64 7.21 -10.12
CA ASP A 16 -2.11 8.57 -10.07
C ASP A 16 -1.41 8.87 -8.75
N ALA A 17 -2.01 8.44 -7.64
CA ALA A 17 -1.42 8.53 -6.32
C ALA A 17 -0.12 7.71 -6.18
N SER A 18 -0.04 6.55 -6.85
CA SER A 18 1.14 5.67 -6.78
C SER A 18 2.40 6.33 -7.36
N PHE A 19 2.27 7.31 -8.26
CA PHE A 19 3.40 8.08 -8.79
C PHE A 19 4.10 8.96 -7.72
N ASN A 20 3.45 9.21 -6.57
CA ASN A 20 4.06 9.97 -5.47
C ASN A 20 4.94 9.11 -4.53
N LEU A 21 4.92 7.79 -4.70
CA LEU A 21 5.76 6.86 -3.95
C LEU A 21 7.12 6.71 -4.64
N SER A 22 8.20 6.58 -3.85
CA SER A 22 9.50 6.16 -4.37
C SER A 22 9.44 4.72 -4.88
N LEU A 23 10.40 4.34 -5.73
CA LEU A 23 10.44 2.99 -6.29
C LEU A 23 10.47 1.88 -5.22
N ILE A 24 11.15 2.12 -4.09
CA ILE A 24 11.19 1.15 -2.98
C ILE A 24 9.82 1.06 -2.31
N GLU A 25 9.17 2.19 -2.06
CA GLU A 25 7.81 2.23 -1.48
C GLU A 25 6.79 1.55 -2.38
N GLN A 26 6.84 1.79 -3.70
CA GLN A 26 5.98 1.11 -4.69
C GLN A 26 6.16 -0.40 -4.66
N ARG A 27 7.40 -0.88 -4.60
CA ARG A 27 7.72 -2.31 -4.57
C ARG A 27 7.29 -2.99 -3.27
N ILE A 28 7.44 -2.31 -2.13
CA ILE A 28 6.90 -2.78 -0.85
C ILE A 28 5.37 -2.91 -0.94
N MET A 29 4.69 -1.88 -1.45
CA MET A 29 3.23 -1.91 -1.66
C MET A 29 2.81 -3.04 -2.62
N LEU A 30 3.55 -3.28 -3.71
CA LEU A 30 3.23 -4.36 -4.64
C LEU A 30 3.26 -5.73 -3.97
N LEU A 31 4.32 -6.04 -3.22
CA LEU A 31 4.43 -7.29 -2.46
C LEU A 31 3.28 -7.42 -1.45
N ALA A 32 2.97 -6.33 -0.75
CA ALA A 32 1.87 -6.32 0.20
C ALA A 32 0.50 -6.55 -0.46
N ILE A 33 0.25 -5.97 -1.65
CA ILE A 33 -0.99 -6.20 -2.39
C ILE A 33 -1.11 -7.66 -2.83
N VAL A 34 -0.01 -8.29 -3.22
CA VAL A 34 0.01 -9.73 -3.55
C VAL A 34 -0.39 -10.55 -2.32
N GLY A 35 0.27 -10.35 -1.17
CA GLY A 35 -0.07 -11.07 0.06
C GLY A 35 -1.50 -10.78 0.55
N ALA A 36 -1.97 -9.54 0.40
CA ALA A 36 -3.32 -9.15 0.78
C ALA A 36 -4.40 -9.85 -0.06
N ARG A 37 -4.13 -10.12 -1.35
CA ARG A 37 -5.06 -10.84 -2.24
C ARG A 37 -5.18 -12.33 -1.93
N GLU A 38 -4.20 -12.90 -1.24
CA GLU A 38 -4.25 -14.28 -0.76
C GLU A 38 -5.07 -14.41 0.54
N SER A 39 -5.37 -13.30 1.22
CA SER A 39 -6.18 -13.28 2.42
C SER A 39 -7.67 -13.40 2.09
N SER A 40 -8.35 -14.37 2.69
CA SER A 40 -9.79 -14.59 2.51
C SER A 40 -10.67 -13.55 3.23
N ASN A 41 -10.16 -12.92 4.29
CA ASN A 41 -10.89 -11.94 5.11
C ASN A 41 -10.00 -10.71 5.37
N LEU A 42 -9.70 -9.98 4.30
CA LEU A 42 -8.85 -8.79 4.38
C LEU A 42 -9.58 -7.62 5.06
N THR A 43 -9.01 -7.12 6.14
CA THR A 43 -9.47 -5.94 6.89
C THR A 43 -8.30 -5.02 7.20
N SER A 44 -8.56 -3.79 7.65
CA SER A 44 -7.49 -2.85 8.03
C SER A 44 -6.71 -3.26 9.28
N ASP A 45 -7.19 -4.26 10.02
CA ASP A 45 -6.50 -4.89 11.15
C ASP A 45 -5.73 -6.17 10.74
N THR A 46 -5.88 -6.62 9.49
CA THR A 46 -5.16 -7.81 8.98
C THR A 46 -3.68 -7.47 8.74
N PRO A 47 -2.74 -8.19 9.37
CA PRO A 47 -1.31 -7.98 9.13
C PRO A 47 -0.91 -8.55 7.78
N ILE A 48 -0.18 -7.75 6.99
CA ILE A 48 0.41 -8.18 5.71
C ILE A 48 1.92 -8.22 5.86
N GLU A 49 2.49 -9.41 5.72
CA GLU A 49 3.91 -9.66 5.89
C GLU A 49 4.67 -9.53 4.58
N VAL A 50 5.77 -8.78 4.61
CA VAL A 50 6.70 -8.59 3.49
C VAL A 50 8.12 -8.83 3.99
N PHE A 51 8.71 -9.95 3.59
CA PHE A 51 10.10 -10.25 3.93
C PHE A 51 11.06 -9.46 3.03
N VAL A 52 12.13 -8.93 3.62
CA VAL A 52 13.21 -8.25 2.87
C VAL A 52 13.86 -9.22 1.88
N SER A 53 13.94 -10.52 2.22
CA SER A 53 14.43 -11.56 1.31
C SER A 53 13.60 -11.66 0.03
N ASP A 54 12.27 -11.61 0.16
CA ASP A 54 11.36 -11.70 -0.99
C ASP A 54 11.53 -10.49 -1.90
N TYR A 55 11.69 -9.31 -1.31
CA TYR A 55 12.01 -8.10 -2.05
C TYR A 55 13.35 -8.21 -2.80
N VAL A 56 14.42 -8.63 -2.12
CA VAL A 56 15.75 -8.77 -2.70
C VAL A 56 15.73 -9.76 -3.87
N HIS A 57 15.07 -10.90 -3.69
CA HIS A 57 14.95 -11.93 -4.71
C HIS A 57 14.09 -11.45 -5.89
N GLN A 58 12.90 -10.91 -5.63
CA GLN A 58 11.95 -10.50 -6.66
C GLN A 58 12.49 -9.35 -7.53
N PHE A 59 13.18 -8.38 -6.92
CA PHE A 59 13.63 -7.16 -7.60
C PHE A 59 15.12 -7.13 -7.90
N LYS A 60 15.85 -8.23 -7.63
CA LYS A 60 17.29 -8.40 -7.91
C LYS A 60 18.14 -7.24 -7.34
N VAL A 61 17.87 -6.87 -6.10
CA VAL A 61 18.56 -5.77 -5.41
C VAL A 61 19.75 -6.32 -4.63
N ASP A 62 20.86 -5.57 -4.56
CA ASP A 62 21.99 -5.94 -3.72
C ASP A 62 21.58 -5.97 -2.23
N SER A 63 21.74 -7.14 -1.61
CA SER A 63 21.38 -7.42 -0.23
C SER A 63 22.12 -6.57 0.81
N ASN A 64 23.32 -6.06 0.48
CA ASN A 64 24.21 -5.41 1.45
C ASN A 64 23.58 -4.20 2.14
N ASN A 65 22.72 -3.45 1.42
CA ASN A 65 22.05 -2.26 1.95
C ASN A 65 20.52 -2.37 1.96
N ALA A 66 19.96 -3.51 1.54
CA ALA A 66 18.52 -3.68 1.36
C ALA A 66 17.74 -3.50 2.67
N TYR A 67 18.22 -4.10 3.78
CA TYR A 67 17.52 -4.07 5.07
C TYR A 67 17.31 -2.65 5.60
N GLY A 68 18.37 -1.84 5.63
CA GLY A 68 18.30 -0.45 6.10
C GLY A 68 17.43 0.42 5.19
N LEU A 69 17.59 0.28 3.87
CA LEU A 69 16.78 1.02 2.90
C LEU A 69 15.29 0.68 3.01
N LEU A 70 14.95 -0.60 3.16
CA LEU A 70 13.56 -1.05 3.28
C LEU A 70 12.93 -0.61 4.61
N ARG A 71 13.68 -0.62 5.71
CA ARG A 71 13.24 -0.09 7.00
C ARG A 71 12.85 1.39 6.90
N GLU A 72 13.72 2.22 6.33
CA GLU A 72 13.44 3.66 6.18
C GLU A 72 12.33 3.93 5.15
N ALA A 73 12.26 3.14 4.07
CA ALA A 73 11.18 3.22 3.10
C ALA A 73 9.83 2.86 3.74
N ALA A 74 9.74 1.78 4.52
CA ALA A 74 8.52 1.39 5.21
C ALA A 74 8.07 2.46 6.24
N LYS A 75 9.03 3.06 6.96
CA LYS A 75 8.77 4.19 7.85
C LYS A 75 8.26 5.41 7.08
N THR A 76 8.75 5.66 5.87
CA THR A 76 8.29 6.76 5.01
C THR A 76 6.90 6.49 4.45
N LEU A 77 6.67 5.27 3.96
CA LEU A 77 5.37 4.80 3.46
C LEU A 77 4.24 5.00 4.48
N LYS A 78 4.52 4.81 5.78
CA LYS A 78 3.55 5.07 6.86
C LYS A 78 3.02 6.51 6.89
N ARG A 79 3.81 7.48 6.42
CA ARG A 79 3.46 8.91 6.36
C ARG A 79 2.92 9.32 4.98
N ARG A 80 2.83 8.40 4.02
CA ARG A 80 2.31 8.71 2.69
C ARG A 80 0.79 8.76 2.73
N GLU A 81 0.27 9.84 2.17
CA GLU A 81 -1.14 10.05 1.91
C GLU A 81 -1.38 10.19 0.41
N PHE A 82 -2.64 10.03 0.03
CA PHE A 82 -3.14 10.30 -1.31
C PHE A 82 -4.52 10.94 -1.21
N SER A 83 -4.86 11.69 -2.24
CA SER A 83 -6.15 12.38 -2.31
C SER A 83 -6.86 12.04 -3.61
N TYR A 84 -8.17 11.94 -3.55
CA TYR A 84 -9.02 11.69 -4.71
C TYR A 84 -10.36 12.42 -4.58
N LEU A 85 -10.97 12.72 -5.73
CA LEU A 85 -12.30 13.31 -5.77
C LEU A 85 -13.36 12.24 -5.51
N ASP A 86 -14.22 12.49 -4.54
CA ASP A 86 -15.39 11.68 -4.21
C ASP A 86 -16.63 12.57 -4.03
N ARG A 87 -17.73 12.02 -3.51
CA ARG A 87 -18.92 12.78 -3.13
C ARG A 87 -19.32 12.49 -1.70
N TYR A 88 -19.48 13.54 -0.90
CA TYR A 88 -20.01 13.47 0.45
C TYR A 88 -21.34 14.23 0.51
N LYS A 89 -22.42 13.55 0.96
CA LYS A 89 -23.79 14.12 1.00
C LYS A 89 -24.24 14.76 -0.33
N GLY A 90 -23.86 14.13 -1.46
CA GLY A 90 -24.24 14.56 -2.81
C GLY A 90 -23.35 15.65 -3.43
N GLN A 91 -22.47 16.27 -2.65
CA GLN A 91 -21.54 17.31 -3.09
C GLN A 91 -20.19 16.71 -3.44
N GLU A 92 -19.51 17.28 -4.44
CA GLU A 92 -18.10 16.94 -4.72
C GLU A 92 -17.25 17.25 -3.49
N ALA A 93 -16.38 16.31 -3.13
CA ALA A 93 -15.52 16.41 -1.97
C ALA A 93 -14.14 15.85 -2.30
N LEU A 94 -13.09 16.46 -1.74
CA LEU A 94 -11.74 15.91 -1.77
C LEU A 94 -11.55 15.03 -0.53
N THR A 95 -11.30 13.75 -0.74
CA THR A 95 -10.97 12.80 0.33
C THR A 95 -9.46 12.60 0.36
N THR A 96 -8.85 12.69 1.53
CA THR A 96 -7.42 12.36 1.76
C THR A 96 -7.31 11.15 2.67
N ALA A 97 -6.49 10.19 2.28
CA ALA A 97 -6.31 8.95 3.00
C ALA A 97 -4.85 8.51 3.01
N ASN A 98 -4.50 7.69 4.01
CA ASN A 98 -3.17 7.07 4.09
C ASN A 98 -3.12 5.79 3.26
N TRP A 99 -1.91 5.42 2.79
CA TRP A 99 -1.68 4.11 2.18
C TRP A 99 -1.77 2.98 3.21
N VAL A 100 -1.13 3.17 4.36
CA VAL A 100 -1.07 2.18 5.44
C VAL A 100 -1.36 2.84 6.79
N ASN A 101 -2.16 2.14 7.60
CA ASN A 101 -2.53 2.57 8.95
C ASN A 101 -1.41 2.34 9.96
N LYS A 102 -0.63 1.28 9.80
CA LYS A 102 0.44 0.87 10.71
C LYS A 102 1.53 0.14 9.95
N VAL A 103 2.77 0.30 10.43
CA VAL A 103 3.94 -0.43 9.93
C VAL A 103 4.74 -0.91 11.14
N THR A 104 5.16 -2.17 11.11
CA THR A 104 6.07 -2.77 12.09
C THR A 104 7.28 -3.32 11.35
N TYR A 105 8.47 -3.09 11.88
CA TYR A 105 9.70 -3.69 11.36
C TYR A 105 10.30 -4.59 12.43
N VAL A 106 10.57 -5.84 12.06
CA VAL A 106 11.17 -6.85 12.94
C VAL A 106 12.62 -7.05 12.49
N ASP A 107 13.55 -6.34 13.15
CA ASP A 107 14.98 -6.30 12.79
C ASP A 107 15.59 -7.71 12.73
N SER A 108 15.24 -8.61 13.66
CA SER A 108 15.83 -9.95 13.77
C SER A 108 15.49 -10.90 12.62
N SER A 109 14.38 -10.66 11.91
CA SER A 109 13.91 -11.52 10.81
C SER A 109 13.82 -10.79 9.48
N GLY A 110 14.17 -9.50 9.42
CA GLY A 110 14.04 -8.71 8.20
C GLY A 110 12.61 -8.66 7.68
N LEU A 111 11.63 -8.55 8.57
CA LEU A 111 10.21 -8.57 8.22
C LEU A 111 9.60 -7.18 8.37
N ILE A 112 8.90 -6.73 7.33
CA ILE A 112 8.00 -5.58 7.39
C ILE A 112 6.57 -6.11 7.50
N VAL A 113 5.82 -5.64 8.49
CA VAL A 113 4.39 -5.91 8.62
C VAL A 113 3.63 -4.62 8.34
N LEU A 114 2.74 -4.65 7.35
CA LEU A 114 1.90 -3.54 6.94
C LEU A 114 0.45 -3.80 7.33
N TYR A 115 -0.26 -2.73 7.68
CA TYR A 115 -1.70 -2.75 7.88
C TYR A 115 -2.28 -1.76 6.88
N LEU A 116 -2.91 -2.27 5.83
CA LEU A 116 -3.44 -1.45 4.74
C LEU A 116 -4.62 -0.60 5.24
N SER A 117 -4.78 0.60 4.68
CA SER A 117 -5.96 1.41 4.99
C SER A 117 -7.21 0.82 4.33
N ASN A 118 -8.39 1.17 4.86
CA ASN A 118 -9.67 0.75 4.26
C ASN A 118 -9.80 1.22 2.81
N GLU A 119 -9.26 2.40 2.50
CA GLU A 119 -9.26 2.93 1.13
C GLU A 119 -8.44 2.04 0.20
N VAL A 120 -7.22 1.68 0.58
CA VAL A 120 -6.39 0.76 -0.22
C VAL A 120 -7.05 -0.60 -0.35
N ILE A 121 -7.61 -1.16 0.73
CA ILE A 121 -8.32 -2.46 0.71
C ILE A 121 -9.48 -2.42 -0.29
N SER A 122 -10.29 -1.36 -0.26
CA SER A 122 -11.44 -1.21 -1.17
C SER A 122 -11.06 -1.16 -2.65
N LEU A 123 -9.80 -0.82 -2.96
CA LEU A 123 -9.29 -0.71 -4.32
C LEU A 123 -8.62 -2.00 -4.80
N ILE A 124 -8.22 -2.88 -3.89
CA ILE A 124 -7.57 -4.16 -4.23
C ILE A 124 -8.51 -5.36 -4.16
N SER A 125 -9.56 -5.25 -3.33
CA SER A 125 -10.63 -6.24 -3.23
C SER A 125 -11.59 -6.08 -4.40
N ARG A 126 -11.79 -7.16 -5.16
CA ARG A 126 -12.71 -7.24 -6.32
C ARG A 126 -14.14 -7.55 -5.88
#